data_AF-A0A947GDI0-F1
#
_entry.id   AF-A0A947GDI0-F1
#
_cell.length_a   1.000
_cell.length_b   1.000
_cell.length_c   1.000
_cell.angle_alpha   90.00
_cell.angle_beta   90.00
_cell.angle_gamma   90.00
#
_symmetry.space_group_name_H-M   'P 1'
#
loop_
_entity.id
_entity.type
_entity.pdbx_description
1 polymer ?
#
loop_
_entity_poly.entity_id
_entity_poly.type
_entity_poly.pdbx_seq_one_letter_code
_entity_poly.pdbx_strand_id
1 'polypeptide(L)'
;MARHDELGFETEQEMEAWEAEQDEHAEEIKNIVLDYVEENEVPDQTAVFTLLQIAVSLQMSSYMMETEKPSVAGLKLELDRFGGDIADLIRDSKKGAAEFIESYRSVMGEGEQG
;
A
#
# COMPACT_ATOMS: atom_id res chain seq x y z
N MET A 1 5.55 -0.58 -8.73
CA MET A 1 5.52 0.38 -9.87
C MET A 1 5.52 -0.45 -11.16
N ALA A 2 4.35 -0.63 -11.78
CA ALA A 2 4.26 -1.30 -13.09
C ALA A 2 5.08 -0.49 -14.10
N ARG A 3 5.80 -1.17 -14.99
CA ARG A 3 6.66 -0.51 -15.99
C ARG A 3 5.75 0.22 -17.01
N HIS A 4 6.03 1.50 -17.27
CA HIS A 4 5.30 2.40 -18.17
C HIS A 4 4.91 1.82 -19.56
N ASP A 5 5.56 0.76 -20.05
CA ASP A 5 5.27 0.14 -21.35
C ASP A 5 4.05 -0.81 -21.37
N GLU A 6 3.51 -1.26 -20.21
CA GLU A 6 2.46 -2.29 -20.17
C GLU A 6 1.01 -1.77 -20.21
N LEU A 7 0.79 -0.47 -19.95
CA LEU A 7 -0.57 0.09 -19.82
C LEU A 7 -1.10 0.73 -21.10
N GLY A 8 -0.26 0.91 -22.14
CA GLY A 8 -0.71 1.29 -23.48
C GLY A 8 -1.30 2.70 -23.62
N PHE A 9 -0.96 3.64 -22.73
CA PHE A 9 -1.45 5.02 -22.81
C PHE A 9 -0.95 5.73 -24.07
N GLU A 10 -1.85 6.40 -24.79
CA GLU A 10 -1.52 7.15 -26.00
C GLU A 10 -1.11 8.60 -25.68
N THR A 11 -1.49 9.12 -24.51
CA THR A 11 -1.18 10.50 -24.07
C THR A 11 -0.84 10.62 -22.58
N GLU A 12 -0.16 11.72 -22.21
CA GLU A 12 0.13 12.08 -20.82
C GLU A 12 -1.16 12.35 -20.02
N GLN A 13 -2.19 12.92 -20.66
CA GLN A 13 -3.50 13.15 -20.03
C GLN A 13 -4.23 11.85 -19.66
N GLU A 14 -4.10 10.80 -20.48
CA GLU A 14 -4.66 9.48 -20.18
C GLU A 14 -3.95 8.83 -19.00
N MET A 15 -2.63 9.01 -18.90
CA MET A 15 -1.84 8.52 -17.78
C MET A 15 -2.22 9.25 -16.48
N GLU A 16 -2.29 10.60 -16.50
CA GLU A 16 -2.71 11.40 -15.35
C GLU A 16 -4.12 11.03 -14.87
N ALA A 17 -5.05 10.83 -15.80
CA ALA A 17 -6.41 10.41 -15.46
C ALA A 17 -6.45 9.02 -14.83
N TRP A 18 -5.66 8.07 -15.33
CA TRP A 18 -5.55 6.74 -14.76
C TRP A 18 -4.90 6.76 -13.37
N GLU A 19 -3.83 7.54 -13.17
CA GLU A 19 -3.18 7.71 -11.87
C GLU A 19 -4.16 8.28 -10.84
N ALA A 20 -4.93 9.31 -11.22
CA ALA A 20 -5.95 9.90 -10.35
C ALA A 20 -7.04 8.89 -9.95
N GLU A 21 -7.48 8.04 -10.89
CA GLU A 21 -8.43 6.95 -10.61
C GLU A 21 -7.84 5.90 -9.64
N GLN A 22 -6.55 5.55 -9.81
CA GLN A 22 -5.89 4.62 -8.86
C GLN A 22 -5.76 5.23 -7.47
N ASP A 23 -5.47 6.52 -7.37
CA ASP A 23 -5.41 7.24 -6.10
C ASP A 23 -6.77 7.28 -5.41
N GLU A 24 -7.87 7.52 -6.15
CA GLU A 24 -9.24 7.46 -5.63
C GLU A 24 -9.58 6.07 -5.07
N HIS A 25 -9.23 5.00 -5.79
CA HIS A 25 -9.42 3.64 -5.30
C HIS A 25 -8.60 3.34 -4.04
N ALA A 26 -7.35 3.80 -3.99
CA ALA A 26 -6.50 3.61 -2.82
C ALA A 26 -7.05 4.33 -1.59
N GLU A 27 -7.59 5.53 -1.77
CA GLU A 27 -8.24 6.31 -0.72
C GLU A 27 -9.51 5.60 -0.22
N GLU A 28 -10.36 5.10 -1.12
CA GLU A 28 -11.58 4.40 -0.74
C GLU A 28 -11.29 3.10 0.02
N ILE A 29 -10.31 2.31 -0.43
CA ILE A 29 -9.85 1.10 0.30
C ILE A 29 -9.38 1.46 1.70
N LYS A 30 -8.61 2.54 1.84
CA LYS A 30 -8.13 3.02 3.13
C LYS A 30 -9.31 3.40 4.04
N ASN A 31 -10.30 4.13 3.54
CA ASN A 31 -11.47 4.53 4.31
C ASN A 31 -12.26 3.31 4.80
N ILE A 32 -12.58 2.37 3.91
CA ILE A 32 -13.27 1.11 4.26
C ILE A 32 -12.55 0.36 5.39
N VAL A 33 -11.23 0.28 5.30
CA VAL A 33 -10.41 -0.41 6.31
C VAL A 33 -10.43 0.35 7.64
N LEU A 34 -10.23 1.66 7.63
CA LEU A 34 -10.21 2.47 8.84
C LEU A 34 -11.58 2.48 9.53
N ASP A 35 -12.66 2.64 8.78
CA ASP A 35 -14.03 2.59 9.28
C ASP A 35 -14.30 1.25 9.95
N TYR A 36 -13.96 0.12 9.29
CA TYR A 36 -14.15 -1.20 9.89
C TYR A 36 -13.35 -1.39 11.18
N VAL A 37 -12.10 -0.92 11.21
CA VAL A 37 -11.21 -1.01 12.38
C VAL A 37 -11.78 -0.22 13.54
N GLU A 38 -12.24 1.01 13.29
CA GLU A 38 -12.84 1.88 14.30
C GLU A 38 -14.18 1.32 14.81
N GLU A 39 -15.10 1.00 13.91
CA GLU A 39 -16.45 0.51 14.25
C GLU A 39 -16.42 -0.78 15.09
N ASN A 40 -15.41 -1.63 14.87
CA ASN A 40 -15.30 -2.92 15.55
C ASN A 40 -14.22 -2.94 16.64
N GLU A 41 -13.66 -1.78 17.00
CA GLU A 41 -12.58 -1.64 17.99
C GLU A 41 -11.43 -2.64 17.75
N VAL A 42 -11.07 -2.87 16.48
CA VAL A 42 -10.04 -3.83 16.12
C VAL A 42 -8.69 -3.29 16.58
N PRO A 43 -7.88 -4.07 17.33
CA PRO A 43 -6.54 -3.61 17.72
C PRO A 43 -5.70 -3.28 16.49
N ASP A 44 -5.04 -2.11 16.48
CA ASP A 44 -4.22 -1.63 15.35
C ASP A 44 -3.23 -2.68 14.84
N GLN A 45 -2.54 -3.38 15.74
CA GLN A 45 -1.59 -4.45 15.36
C GLN A 45 -2.27 -5.60 14.61
N THR A 46 -3.52 -5.94 14.97
CA THR A 46 -4.30 -6.96 14.26
C THR A 46 -4.68 -6.49 12.87
N ALA A 47 -5.12 -5.23 12.73
CA ALA A 47 -5.43 -4.63 11.44
C ALA A 47 -4.18 -4.61 10.53
N VAL A 48 -3.06 -4.09 11.02
CA VAL A 48 -1.78 -4.03 10.29
C VAL A 48 -1.36 -5.41 9.80
N PHE A 49 -1.38 -6.43 10.66
CA PHE A 49 -0.97 -7.77 10.25
C PHE A 49 -1.93 -8.36 9.20
N THR A 50 -3.23 -8.14 9.35
CA THR A 50 -4.24 -8.62 8.40
C THR A 50 -4.07 -7.97 7.02
N LEU A 51 -3.81 -6.66 6.97
CA LEU A 51 -3.56 -5.94 5.71
C LEU A 51 -2.32 -6.46 4.98
N LEU A 52 -1.26 -6.78 5.72
CA LEU A 52 -0.07 -7.41 5.14
C LEU A 52 -0.37 -8.81 4.58
N GLN A 53 -1.20 -9.61 5.26
CA GLN A 53 -1.63 -10.92 4.75
C GLN A 53 -2.48 -10.79 3.47
N ILE A 54 -3.37 -9.79 3.42
CA ILE A 54 -4.15 -9.47 2.22
C ILE A 54 -3.22 -9.08 1.08
N ALA A 55 -2.27 -8.17 1.32
CA ALA A 55 -1.32 -7.72 0.31
C ALA A 55 -0.50 -8.90 -0.28
N VAL A 56 0.01 -9.79 0.57
CA VAL A 56 0.71 -11.00 0.12
C VAL A 56 -0.21 -11.91 -0.71
N SER A 57 -1.47 -12.10 -0.28
CA SER A 57 -2.43 -12.95 -0.98
C SER A 57 -2.80 -12.38 -2.36
N LEU A 58 -2.92 -11.06 -2.48
CA LEU A 58 -3.14 -10.36 -3.74
C LEU A 58 -1.93 -10.52 -4.67
N GLN A 59 -0.70 -10.37 -4.16
CA GLN A 59 0.51 -10.57 -4.96
C GLN A 59 0.61 -12.01 -5.49
N MET A 60 0.33 -13.00 -4.64
CA MET A 60 0.28 -14.40 -5.06
C MET A 60 -0.77 -14.63 -6.15
N SER A 61 -1.95 -13.99 -6.03
CA SER A 61 -3.04 -14.11 -6.99
C SER A 61 -2.71 -13.46 -8.33
N SER A 62 -2.14 -12.26 -8.32
CA SER A 62 -1.67 -11.55 -9.52
C SER A 62 -0.64 -12.39 -10.28
N TYR A 63 0.38 -12.93 -9.60
CA TYR A 63 1.35 -13.84 -10.24
C TYR A 63 0.68 -15.04 -10.91
N MET A 64 -0.31 -15.64 -10.24
CA MET A 64 -1.04 -16.80 -10.77
C MET A 64 -1.92 -16.45 -11.98
N MET A 65 -2.46 -15.23 -12.04
CA MET A 65 -3.32 -14.77 -13.13
C MET A 65 -2.53 -14.32 -14.36
N GLU A 66 -1.36 -13.73 -14.16
CA GLU A 66 -0.58 -13.08 -15.23
C GLU A 66 0.51 -13.99 -15.81
N THR A 67 0.92 -15.03 -15.08
CA THR A 67 1.99 -15.95 -15.53
C THR A 67 1.41 -17.09 -16.37
N GLU A 68 1.84 -17.22 -17.63
CA GLU A 68 1.37 -18.27 -18.55
C GLU A 68 1.59 -19.70 -18.00
N LYS A 69 2.72 -19.93 -17.30
CA LYS A 69 3.08 -21.22 -16.71
C LYS A 69 3.59 -21.03 -15.28
N PRO A 70 2.68 -20.86 -14.30
CA PRO A 70 3.07 -20.61 -12.91
C PRO A 70 3.87 -21.78 -12.35
N SER A 71 4.94 -21.45 -11.62
CA SER A 71 5.76 -22.42 -10.89
C SER A 71 6.01 -21.97 -9.45
N VAL A 72 6.27 -22.93 -8.56
CA VAL A 72 6.62 -22.66 -7.15
C VAL A 72 7.90 -21.82 -7.05
N ALA A 73 8.91 -22.11 -7.87
CA ALA A 73 10.16 -21.36 -7.86
C ALA A 73 9.95 -19.91 -8.34
N GLY A 74 9.14 -19.70 -9.38
CA GLY A 74 8.79 -18.36 -9.84
C GLY A 74 7.98 -17.57 -8.82
N LEU A 75 7.02 -18.19 -8.14
CA LEU A 75 6.25 -17.52 -7.10
C LEU A 75 7.13 -17.11 -5.92
N LYS A 76 8.11 -17.94 -5.53
CA LYS A 76 9.07 -17.57 -4.49
C LYS A 76 9.89 -16.34 -4.87
N LEU A 77 10.40 -16.30 -6.11
CA LEU A 77 11.13 -15.14 -6.61
C LEU A 77 10.26 -13.88 -6.64
N GLU A 78 8.98 -14.03 -6.97
CA GLU A 78 8.03 -12.93 -6.98
C GLU A 78 7.77 -12.39 -5.56
N LEU A 79 7.60 -13.28 -4.59
CA LEU A 79 7.46 -12.90 -3.18
C LEU A 79 8.75 -12.28 -2.60
N ASP A 80 9.93 -12.75 -3.02
CA ASP A 80 11.20 -12.15 -2.63
C ASP A 80 11.32 -10.71 -3.14
N ARG A 81 10.87 -10.44 -4.38
CA ARG A 81 10.82 -9.07 -4.94
C ARG A 81 9.84 -8.19 -4.20
N PHE A 82 8.61 -8.67 -4.00
CA PHE A 82 7.59 -7.94 -3.26
C PHE A 82 8.02 -7.63 -1.82
N GLY A 83 8.71 -8.57 -1.16
CA GLY A 83 9.32 -8.33 0.14
C GLY A 83 10.40 -7.23 0.11
N GLY A 84 11.15 -7.13 -0.99
CA GLY A 84 12.06 -6.02 -1.26
C GLY A 84 11.35 -4.67 -1.35
N ASP A 85 10.26 -4.60 -2.11
CA ASP A 85 9.46 -3.38 -2.27
C ASP A 85 8.89 -2.90 -0.92
N ILE A 86 8.39 -3.82 -0.09
CA ILE A 86 7.95 -3.52 1.28
C ILE A 86 9.11 -2.99 2.14
N ALA A 87 10.28 -3.62 2.03
CA ALA A 87 11.45 -3.19 2.81
C ALA A 87 11.90 -1.78 2.42
N ASP A 88 11.83 -1.41 1.15
CA ASP A 88 12.12 -0.07 0.66
C ASP A 88 11.08 0.95 1.16
N LEU A 89 9.78 0.61 1.13
CA LEU A 89 8.72 1.45 1.72
C LEU A 89 8.98 1.74 3.22
N ILE A 90 9.36 0.71 3.99
CA ILE A 90 9.72 0.87 5.40
C ILE A 90 10.96 1.77 5.54
N ARG A 91 11.97 1.55 4.70
CA ARG A 91 13.20 2.34 4.73
C ARG A 91 12.92 3.81 4.46
N ASP A 92 12.03 4.13 3.52
CA ASP A 92 11.65 5.50 3.20
C ASP A 92 10.82 6.13 4.33
N SER A 93 9.88 5.38 4.90
CA SER A 93 9.13 5.80 6.09
C SER A 93 10.05 6.14 7.27
N LYS A 94 11.12 5.36 7.46
CA LYS A 94 12.13 5.63 8.50
C LYS A 94 12.90 6.92 8.28
N LYS A 95 13.10 7.36 7.03
CA LYS A 95 13.75 8.64 6.74
C LYS A 95 12.88 9.81 7.20
N GLY A 96 11.57 9.71 7.02
CA GLY A 96 10.58 10.71 7.45
C GLY A 96 10.13 10.61 8.91
N ALA A 97 10.67 9.67 9.69
CA ALA A 97 10.17 9.40 11.04
C ALA A 97 10.28 10.60 12.01
N ALA A 98 11.32 11.43 11.85
CA ALA A 98 11.49 12.62 12.67
C ALA A 98 10.38 13.65 12.42
N GLU A 99 10.09 13.94 11.15
CA GLU A 99 9.04 14.85 10.71
C GLU A 99 7.65 14.35 11.11
N PHE A 100 7.41 13.04 11.00
CA PHE A 100 6.16 12.43 11.45
C PHE A 100 5.93 12.66 12.96
N ILE A 101 6.94 12.45 13.80
CA ILE A 101 6.83 12.67 15.25
C ILE A 101 6.62 14.15 15.57
N GLU A 102 7.27 15.05 14.84
CA GLU A 102 7.08 16.50 15.00
C GLU A 102 5.64 16.92 14.65
N SER A 103 5.15 16.49 13.49
CA SER A 103 3.78 16.75 13.03
C SER A 103 2.75 16.21 14.03
N TYR A 104 2.90 14.96 14.47
CA TYR A 104 2.00 14.36 15.44
C TYR A 104 1.97 15.13 16.77
N ARG A 105 3.14 15.55 17.28
CA ARG A 105 3.22 16.37 18.49
C ARG A 105 2.59 17.75 18.32
N SER A 106 2.67 18.36 17.14
CA SER A 106 2.02 19.63 16.85
C SER A 106 0.49 19.47 16.94
N VAL A 107 -0.05 18.44 16.30
CA VAL A 107 -1.50 18.15 16.31
C VAL A 107 -2.01 17.81 17.70
N MET A 108 -1.26 17.00 18.46
CA MET A 108 -1.63 16.61 19.82
C MET A 108 -1.37 17.70 20.87
N GLY A 109 -0.34 18.53 20.67
CA GLY A 109 0.08 19.58 21.59
C GLY A 109 -0.76 20.86 21.53
N GLU A 110 -1.52 21.08 20.45
CA GLU A 110 -2.54 22.12 20.37
C GLU A 110 -3.85 21.76 21.10
N GLY A 111 -3.96 20.54 21.65
CA GLY A 111 -5.11 20.08 22.45
C GLY A 111 -5.08 20.41 23.95
N GLU A 112 -4.03 21.06 24.47
CA GLU A 112 -3.89 21.42 25.90
C GLU A 112 -4.11 22.92 26.20
N GLN A 113 -4.78 23.67 25.31
CA GLN A 113 -5.26 25.02 25.61
C GLN A 113 -6.73 25.18 25.21
N GLY A 114 -7.62 24.81 26.13
CA GLY A 114 -9.08 25.00 26.03
C GLY A 114 -9.80 24.50 27.27
#